data_AF-X1NJE8-F1
#
_entry.id   AF-X1NJE8-F1
#
_cell.length_a   1.000
_cell.length_b   1.000
_cell.length_c   1.000
_cell.angle_alpha   90.00
_cell.angle_beta   90.00
_cell.angle_gamma   90.00
#
_symmetry.space_group_name_H-M   'P 1'
#
loop_
_entity.id
_entity.type
_entity.pdbx_description
1 polymer ?
#
loop_
_entity_poly.entity_id
_entity_poly.type
_entity_poly.pdbx_seq_one_letter_code
_entity_poly.pdbx_strand_id
1 'polypeptide(L)'
;MLQDQKAALQDTVERIIERQIRETLAQQGIFNPIDKYTRLEVGFPPLNFKLDKPPYLLVISPRDKIESMREISLLPSLNLEEIEDIEARVDKLGVSSLVVELGGFGATYPCLVANKASLQFTIDTATEEWMHQYLVFKPLGFLYLLDLTGVSRNYEITTMNETLASMVSKEIGSIVYEKYYSWYENGGNHNQVEGSGFDFNREMREIRGAVDKYLARGEIEQAEEFMEQKRQYLASMGHYIRKLNQAYFAFHG
;
A
#
# COMPACT_ATOMS: atom_id res chain seq x y z
N MET A 1 20.73 20.92 8.47
CA MET A 1 21.68 20.71 7.35
C MET A 1 21.25 19.57 6.42
N LEU A 2 21.12 18.32 6.87
CA LEU A 2 20.70 17.20 6.00
C LEU A 2 19.21 17.28 5.58
N GLN A 3 18.32 17.68 6.49
CA GLN A 3 16.90 17.90 6.17
C GLN A 3 16.69 19.08 5.21
N ASP A 4 17.46 20.16 5.37
CA ASP A 4 17.39 21.34 4.48
C ASP A 4 17.89 20.99 3.08
N GLN A 5 18.96 20.20 2.96
CA GLN A 5 19.45 19.68 1.68
C GLN A 5 18.42 18.75 1.01
N LYS A 6 17.76 17.89 1.81
CA LYS A 6 16.72 17.00 1.31
C LYS A 6 15.51 17.78 0.78
N ALA A 7 15.04 18.78 1.51
CA ALA A 7 13.95 19.66 1.09
C ALA A 7 14.32 20.42 -0.20
N ALA A 8 15.55 20.92 -0.31
CA ALA A 8 16.02 21.63 -1.51
C ALA A 8 16.10 20.74 -2.76
N LEU A 9 16.35 19.44 -2.60
CA LEU A 9 16.44 18.48 -3.71
C LEU A 9 15.11 17.81 -4.05
N GLN A 10 14.10 17.91 -3.18
CA GLN A 10 12.85 17.17 -3.29
C GLN A 10 12.15 17.38 -4.64
N ASP A 11 11.86 18.62 -5.03
CA ASP A 11 11.21 18.93 -6.30
C ASP A 11 12.02 18.47 -7.53
N THR A 12 13.35 18.36 -7.38
CA THR A 12 14.21 17.85 -8.45
C THR A 12 14.10 16.33 -8.56
N VAL A 13 14.11 15.63 -7.42
CA VAL A 13 13.94 14.17 -7.35
C VAL A 13 12.56 13.76 -7.88
N GLU A 14 11.49 14.42 -7.44
CA GLU A 14 10.12 14.18 -7.90
C GLU A 14 10.04 14.26 -9.43
N ARG A 15 10.51 15.38 -10.03
CA ARG A 15 10.51 15.56 -11.49
C ARG A 15 11.35 14.56 -12.25
N ILE A 16 12.48 14.11 -11.69
CA ILE A 16 13.34 13.09 -12.32
C ILE A 16 12.59 11.75 -12.35
N ILE A 17 12.04 11.33 -11.23
CA ILE A 17 11.31 10.06 -11.11
C ILE A 17 10.04 10.09 -11.99
N GLU A 18 9.27 11.18 -11.95
CA GLU A 18 8.11 11.37 -12.83
C GLU A 18 8.49 11.22 -14.31
N ARG A 19 9.58 11.86 -14.74
CA ARG A 19 10.03 11.72 -16.13
C ARG A 19 10.39 10.27 -16.47
N GLN A 20 11.13 9.60 -15.59
CA GLN A 20 11.61 8.23 -15.83
C GLN A 20 10.45 7.24 -15.91
N ILE A 21 9.50 7.29 -14.98
CA ILE A 21 8.31 6.42 -15.01
C ILE A 21 7.50 6.71 -16.27
N ARG A 22 7.25 7.98 -16.60
CA ARG A 22 6.50 8.36 -17.81
C ARG A 22 7.16 7.86 -19.09
N GLU A 23 8.49 7.99 -19.20
CA GLU A 23 9.25 7.47 -20.34
C GLU A 23 9.14 5.95 -20.44
N THR A 24 9.23 5.23 -19.32
CA THR A 24 9.07 3.77 -19.29
C THR A 24 7.66 3.34 -19.69
N LEU A 25 6.61 3.99 -19.17
CA LEU A 25 5.21 3.72 -19.54
C LEU A 25 4.99 3.90 -21.05
N ALA A 26 5.48 4.99 -21.62
CA ALA A 26 5.41 5.25 -23.06
C ALA A 26 6.14 4.17 -23.89
N GLN A 27 7.30 3.70 -23.42
CA GLN A 27 8.03 2.59 -24.06
C GLN A 27 7.27 1.27 -24.01
N GLN A 28 6.46 1.05 -22.98
CA GLN A 28 5.55 -0.11 -22.88
C GLN A 28 4.21 0.10 -23.63
N GLY A 29 4.05 1.23 -24.34
CA GLY A 29 2.84 1.53 -25.10
C GLY A 29 1.64 1.91 -24.23
N ILE A 30 1.86 2.36 -22.99
CA ILE A 30 0.83 2.82 -22.07
C ILE A 30 0.82 4.35 -22.08
N PHE A 31 -0.20 4.94 -22.73
CA PHE A 31 -0.31 6.40 -22.83
C PHE A 31 -1.53 6.92 -22.10
N ASN A 32 -2.74 6.46 -22.47
CA ASN A 32 -3.98 6.90 -21.84
C ASN A 32 -5.07 5.80 -21.82
N PRO A 33 -6.14 5.99 -21.03
CA PRO A 33 -7.17 4.98 -20.84
C PRO A 33 -8.02 4.70 -22.10
N ILE A 34 -7.89 5.48 -23.16
CA ILE A 34 -8.66 5.33 -24.40
C ILE A 34 -7.77 5.02 -25.62
N ASP A 35 -6.52 4.57 -25.42
CA ASP A 35 -5.58 4.18 -26.49
C ASP A 35 -6.13 3.11 -27.45
N LYS A 36 -7.06 2.28 -27.00
CA LYS A 36 -7.74 1.30 -27.87
C LYS A 36 -8.67 1.95 -28.90
N TYR A 37 -9.12 3.17 -28.63
CA TYR A 37 -10.09 3.91 -29.45
C TYR A 37 -9.46 5.12 -30.14
N THR A 38 -8.28 5.56 -29.68
CA THR A 38 -7.58 6.73 -30.21
C THR A 38 -6.12 6.39 -30.48
N ARG A 39 -5.52 6.97 -31.52
CA ARG A 39 -4.07 6.83 -31.81
C ARG A 39 -3.25 7.94 -31.13
N LEU A 40 -3.76 8.49 -30.04
CA LEU A 40 -3.17 9.64 -29.39
C LEU A 40 -2.10 9.17 -28.39
N GLU A 41 -0.83 9.33 -28.74
CA GLU A 41 0.31 8.98 -27.87
C GLU A 41 0.56 10.08 -26.81
N VAL A 42 -0.50 10.47 -26.09
CA VAL A 42 -0.44 11.46 -25.01
C VAL A 42 -0.61 10.76 -23.68
N GLY A 43 0.34 11.00 -22.77
CA GLY A 43 0.30 10.49 -21.39
C GLY A 43 -0.84 11.11 -20.58
N PHE A 44 -1.82 10.30 -20.19
CA PHE A 44 -2.93 10.70 -19.33
C PHE A 44 -3.35 9.51 -18.42
N PRO A 45 -3.67 9.74 -17.14
CA PRO A 45 -3.53 10.99 -16.40
C PRO A 45 -2.06 11.43 -16.32
N PRO A 46 -1.76 12.74 -16.17
CA PRO A 46 -0.37 13.17 -16.08
C PRO A 46 0.23 12.65 -14.77
N LEU A 47 1.36 11.96 -14.86
CA LEU A 47 2.09 11.48 -13.69
C LEU A 47 2.63 12.65 -12.87
N ASN A 48 2.18 12.77 -11.62
CA ASN A 48 2.58 13.83 -10.70
C ASN A 48 2.44 13.34 -9.26
N PHE A 49 3.52 13.42 -8.48
CA PHE A 49 3.52 13.00 -7.08
C PHE A 49 4.35 13.92 -6.19
N LYS A 50 4.04 13.92 -4.89
CA LYS A 50 4.80 14.64 -3.87
C LYS A 50 5.35 13.72 -2.80
N LEU A 51 6.62 13.91 -2.48
CA LEU A 51 7.31 13.23 -1.38
C LEU A 51 6.98 13.90 -0.05
N ASP A 52 5.87 13.50 0.55
CA ASP A 52 5.40 14.05 1.82
C ASP A 52 4.98 12.93 2.78
N LYS A 53 4.40 13.28 3.94
CA LYS A 53 3.79 12.32 4.86
C LYS A 53 2.32 12.08 4.44
N PRO A 54 1.97 10.88 3.95
CA PRO A 54 0.58 10.53 3.68
C PRO A 54 -0.27 10.58 4.97
N PRO A 55 -1.61 10.73 4.86
CA PRO A 55 -2.49 10.58 6.01
C PRO A 55 -2.35 9.18 6.61
N TYR A 56 -2.66 9.05 7.91
CA TYR A 56 -2.93 7.75 8.49
C TYR A 56 -4.27 7.23 7.97
N LEU A 57 -4.45 5.91 7.93
CA LEU A 57 -5.71 5.29 7.55
C LEU A 57 -6.25 4.46 8.72
N LEU A 58 -7.47 4.74 9.16
CA LEU A 58 -8.21 3.87 10.06
C LEU A 58 -8.96 2.83 9.25
N VAL A 59 -8.51 1.59 9.34
CA VAL A 59 -9.14 0.41 8.76
C VAL A 59 -10.08 -0.19 9.81
N ILE A 60 -11.33 -0.40 9.41
CA ILE A 60 -12.38 -0.99 10.26
C ILE A 60 -12.84 -2.28 9.59
N SER A 61 -12.76 -3.37 10.32
CA SER A 61 -13.12 -4.71 9.89
C SER A 61 -14.16 -5.30 10.84
N PRO A 62 -15.15 -6.08 10.36
CA PRO A 62 -16.00 -6.82 11.27
C PRO A 62 -15.18 -7.91 11.97
N ARG A 63 -15.64 -8.39 13.12
CA ARG A 63 -14.89 -9.38 13.90
C ARG A 63 -15.01 -10.80 13.36
N ASP A 64 -16.08 -11.08 12.62
CA ASP A 64 -16.48 -12.40 12.13
C ASP A 64 -15.93 -12.77 10.75
N LYS A 65 -15.26 -11.84 10.05
CA LYS A 65 -14.62 -12.07 8.75
C LYS A 65 -13.48 -11.09 8.48
N ILE A 66 -12.50 -11.50 7.70
CA ILE A 66 -11.40 -10.64 7.24
C ILE A 66 -11.86 -9.87 6.01
N GLU A 67 -12.39 -8.67 6.22
CA GLU A 67 -12.85 -7.76 5.17
C GLU A 67 -12.72 -6.32 5.65
N SER A 68 -12.36 -5.39 4.76
CA SER A 68 -12.40 -3.95 5.06
C SER A 68 -13.84 -3.46 4.96
N MET A 69 -14.49 -3.17 6.10
CA MET A 69 -15.85 -2.61 6.12
C MET A 69 -15.84 -1.11 5.87
N ARG A 70 -14.82 -0.40 6.36
CA ARG A 70 -14.68 1.04 6.19
C ARG A 70 -13.24 1.48 6.39
N GLU A 71 -12.84 2.43 5.57
CA GLU A 71 -11.55 3.10 5.68
C GLU A 71 -11.77 4.60 5.86
N ILE A 72 -11.05 5.20 6.81
CA ILE A 72 -11.19 6.62 7.15
C ILE A 72 -9.81 7.25 7.20
N SER A 73 -9.56 8.23 6.34
CA SER A 73 -8.33 9.01 6.39
C SER A 73 -8.29 9.86 7.67
N LEU A 74 -7.15 9.80 8.35
CA LEU A 74 -6.85 10.51 9.58
C LEU A 74 -5.73 11.53 9.34
N LEU A 75 -5.55 12.42 10.31
CA LEU A 75 -4.49 13.42 10.24
C LEU A 75 -3.10 12.77 10.31
N PRO A 76 -2.12 13.22 9.50
CA PRO A 76 -0.77 12.66 9.53
C PRO A 76 0.03 13.03 10.79
N SER A 77 -0.46 13.96 11.62
CA SER A 77 0.22 14.45 12.83
C SER A 77 -0.12 13.69 14.11
N LEU A 78 -0.89 12.59 14.03
CA LEU A 78 -1.29 11.82 15.21
C LEU A 78 -0.09 11.15 15.87
N ASN A 79 -0.06 11.20 17.20
CA ASN A 79 0.87 10.44 18.02
C ASN A 79 0.29 9.06 18.40
N LEU A 80 1.12 8.20 19.02
CA LEU A 80 0.73 6.82 19.34
C LEU A 80 -0.44 6.74 20.33
N GLU A 81 -0.49 7.61 21.33
CA GLU A 81 -1.57 7.62 22.32
C GLU A 81 -2.91 8.00 21.67
N GLU A 82 -2.89 8.98 20.76
CA GLU A 82 -4.08 9.35 19.98
C GLU A 82 -4.55 8.22 19.06
N ILE A 83 -3.60 7.51 18.44
CA ILE A 83 -3.89 6.34 17.61
C ILE A 83 -4.58 5.24 18.45
N GLU A 84 -4.02 4.92 19.62
CA GLU A 84 -4.57 3.90 20.51
C GLU A 84 -5.94 4.30 21.09
N ASP A 85 -6.16 5.58 21.41
CA ASP A 85 -7.48 6.07 21.84
C ASP A 85 -8.54 5.91 20.72
N ILE A 86 -8.19 6.30 19.50
CA ILE A 86 -9.08 6.17 18.34
C ILE A 86 -9.47 4.69 18.16
N GLU A 87 -8.49 3.79 18.13
CA GLU A 87 -8.73 2.36 17.99
C GLU A 87 -9.59 1.80 19.13
N ALA A 88 -9.26 2.12 20.39
CA ALA A 88 -10.01 1.64 21.54
C ALA A 88 -11.47 2.12 21.54
N ARG A 89 -11.73 3.34 21.05
CA ARG A 89 -13.10 3.87 20.91
C ARG A 89 -13.87 3.19 19.80
N VAL A 90 -13.21 2.84 18.69
CA VAL A 90 -13.83 2.11 17.58
C VAL A 90 -14.08 0.65 17.97
N ASP A 91 -13.14 0.00 18.65
CA ASP A 91 -13.25 -1.39 19.09
C ASP A 91 -14.45 -1.59 20.05
N LYS A 92 -14.81 -0.58 20.86
CA LYS A 92 -16.02 -0.57 21.70
C LYS A 92 -17.34 -0.66 20.92
N LEU A 93 -17.33 -0.42 19.61
CA LEU A 93 -18.49 -0.59 18.73
C LEU A 93 -18.67 -2.04 18.28
N GLY A 94 -17.86 -2.98 18.77
CA GLY A 94 -17.95 -4.41 18.43
C GLY A 94 -17.30 -4.78 17.10
N VAL A 95 -16.34 -3.96 16.64
CA VAL A 95 -15.58 -4.15 15.40
C VAL A 95 -14.08 -4.25 15.70
N SER A 96 -13.30 -4.71 14.73
CA SER A 96 -11.83 -4.67 14.78
C SER A 96 -11.32 -3.43 14.07
N SER A 97 -10.45 -2.66 14.71
CA SER A 97 -9.84 -1.47 14.11
C SER A 97 -8.31 -1.55 14.04
N LEU A 98 -7.73 -0.88 13.05
CA LEU A 98 -6.30 -0.66 12.93
C LEU A 98 -6.03 0.68 12.25
N VAL A 99 -5.21 1.52 12.86
CA VAL A 99 -4.60 2.68 12.23
C VAL A 99 -3.26 2.28 11.63
N VAL A 100 -3.13 2.52 10.33
CA VAL A 100 -1.93 2.19 9.53
C VAL A 100 -1.33 3.43 8.90
N GLU A 101 0.00 3.43 8.79
CA GLU A 101 0.73 4.41 7.98
C GLU A 101 0.69 3.97 6.51
N LEU A 102 0.35 4.91 5.62
CA LEU A 102 0.30 4.63 4.20
C LEU A 102 1.66 4.82 3.53
N GLY A 103 1.96 3.96 2.56
CA GLY A 103 3.11 4.12 1.66
C GLY A 103 2.89 5.22 0.62
N GLY A 104 1.66 5.32 0.11
CA GLY A 104 1.21 6.33 -0.83
C GLY A 104 -0.27 6.68 -0.65
N PHE A 105 -0.73 7.74 -1.32
CA PHE A 105 -2.11 8.20 -1.27
C PHE A 105 -2.56 8.83 -2.59
N GLY A 106 -3.12 8.02 -3.47
CA GLY A 106 -3.55 8.35 -4.84
C GLY A 106 -4.92 9.01 -4.95
N ALA A 107 -5.68 9.12 -3.86
CA ALA A 107 -6.96 9.82 -3.81
C ALA A 107 -6.83 11.35 -3.96
N THR A 108 -5.59 11.87 -4.02
CA THR A 108 -5.27 13.28 -4.27
C THR A 108 -4.51 13.43 -5.58
N TYR A 109 -4.53 14.64 -6.13
CA TYR A 109 -3.71 15.01 -7.29
C TYR A 109 -2.97 16.32 -6.98
N PRO A 110 -1.62 16.31 -6.87
CA PRO A 110 -0.71 15.17 -7.04
C PRO A 110 -0.91 14.08 -5.96
N CYS A 111 -0.53 12.83 -6.24
CA CYS A 111 -0.55 11.79 -5.22
C CYS A 111 0.58 12.00 -4.19
N LEU A 112 0.40 11.51 -2.98
CA LEU A 112 1.43 11.59 -1.93
C LEU A 112 2.20 10.27 -1.85
N VAL A 113 3.52 10.32 -1.69
CA VAL A 113 4.38 9.15 -1.53
C VAL A 113 5.29 9.36 -0.33
N ALA A 114 5.43 8.34 0.52
CA ALA A 114 6.18 8.43 1.76
C ALA A 114 7.66 8.78 1.54
N ASN A 115 8.07 9.94 2.06
CA ASN A 115 9.43 10.47 1.91
C ASN A 115 10.50 9.77 2.77
N LYS A 116 10.28 8.56 3.27
CA LYS A 116 11.25 7.84 4.14
C LYS A 116 11.63 6.46 3.62
N ALA A 117 11.18 6.12 2.42
CA ALA A 117 11.37 4.80 1.84
C ALA A 117 12.60 4.72 0.92
N SER A 118 12.92 3.50 0.46
CA SER A 118 13.97 3.29 -0.54
C SER A 118 13.57 3.90 -1.90
N LEU A 119 14.56 4.07 -2.77
CA LEU A 119 14.30 4.55 -4.14
C LEU A 119 13.35 3.60 -4.89
N GLN A 120 13.58 2.29 -4.81
CA GLN A 120 12.71 1.28 -5.41
C GLN A 120 11.27 1.42 -4.91
N PHE A 121 11.07 1.49 -3.59
CA PHE A 121 9.74 1.68 -3.01
C PHE A 121 9.10 2.98 -3.51
N THR A 122 9.84 4.07 -3.58
CA THR A 122 9.32 5.36 -4.06
C THR A 122 8.83 5.27 -5.50
N ILE A 123 9.59 4.59 -6.37
CA ILE A 123 9.23 4.37 -7.77
C ILE A 123 7.99 3.48 -7.88
N ASP A 124 7.98 2.35 -7.16
CA ASP A 124 6.87 1.40 -7.16
C ASP A 124 5.58 2.09 -6.68
N THR A 125 5.63 2.75 -5.52
CA THR A 125 4.46 3.45 -4.96
C THR A 125 4.00 4.58 -5.86
N ALA A 126 4.88 5.44 -6.38
CA ALA A 126 4.47 6.52 -7.30
C ALA A 126 3.77 5.96 -8.55
N THR A 127 4.25 4.82 -9.06
CA THR A 127 3.65 4.14 -10.20
C THR A 127 2.31 3.50 -9.85
N GLU A 128 2.19 2.90 -8.67
CA GLU A 128 0.96 2.28 -8.15
C GLU A 128 -0.16 3.31 -7.98
N GLU A 129 0.13 4.43 -7.32
CA GLU A 129 -0.83 5.51 -7.12
C GLU A 129 -1.29 6.11 -8.44
N TRP A 130 -0.37 6.28 -9.39
CA TRP A 130 -0.74 6.72 -10.74
C TRP A 130 -1.57 5.66 -11.49
N MET A 131 -1.28 4.37 -11.28
CA MET A 131 -2.03 3.29 -11.92
C MET A 131 -3.47 3.27 -11.40
N HIS A 132 -3.72 3.54 -10.13
CA HIS A 132 -5.08 3.73 -9.61
C HIS A 132 -5.77 4.90 -10.33
N GLN A 133 -5.11 6.05 -10.49
CA GLN A 133 -5.65 7.19 -11.22
C GLN A 133 -5.94 6.85 -12.69
N TYR A 134 -5.09 6.06 -13.35
CA TYR A 134 -5.31 5.57 -14.71
C TYR A 134 -6.52 4.63 -14.78
N LEU A 135 -6.63 3.70 -13.82
CA LEU A 135 -7.69 2.69 -13.76
C LEU A 135 -9.07 3.28 -13.45
N VAL A 136 -9.17 4.44 -12.79
CA VAL A 136 -10.45 5.14 -12.58
C VAL A 136 -11.20 5.38 -13.90
N PHE A 137 -10.48 5.51 -15.02
CA PHE A 137 -11.05 5.67 -16.36
C PHE A 137 -11.30 4.33 -17.09
N LYS A 138 -11.12 3.20 -16.41
CA LYS A 138 -11.41 1.85 -16.88
C LYS A 138 -12.53 1.24 -16.02
N PRO A 139 -13.26 0.22 -16.53
CA PRO A 139 -14.36 -0.38 -15.78
C PRO A 139 -13.98 -0.87 -14.37
N LEU A 140 -12.82 -1.51 -14.22
CA LEU A 140 -12.37 -2.03 -12.93
C LEU A 140 -12.11 -0.91 -11.91
N GLY A 141 -11.30 0.09 -12.26
CA GLY A 141 -11.00 1.17 -11.32
C GLY A 141 -12.16 2.13 -11.11
N PHE A 142 -13.09 2.25 -12.05
CA PHE A 142 -14.33 2.98 -11.81
C PHE A 142 -15.21 2.28 -10.77
N LEU A 143 -15.34 0.95 -10.83
CA LEU A 143 -16.04 0.20 -9.80
C LEU A 143 -15.33 0.33 -8.44
N TYR A 144 -14.00 0.35 -8.43
CA TYR A 144 -13.22 0.60 -7.22
C TYR A 144 -13.47 1.99 -6.64
N LEU A 145 -13.59 3.04 -7.48
CA LEU A 145 -14.00 4.37 -7.02
C LEU A 145 -15.40 4.35 -6.36
N LEU A 146 -16.35 3.56 -6.89
CA LEU A 146 -17.68 3.41 -6.26
C LEU A 146 -17.61 2.69 -4.92
N ASP A 147 -16.67 1.75 -4.75
CA ASP A 147 -16.40 1.10 -3.46
C ASP A 147 -15.84 2.11 -2.45
N LEU A 148 -14.77 2.83 -2.81
CA LEU A 148 -14.11 3.84 -1.97
C LEU A 148 -15.05 4.96 -1.51
N THR A 149 -15.95 5.40 -2.40
CA THR A 149 -16.95 6.43 -2.08
C THR A 149 -18.13 5.89 -1.26
N GLY A 150 -18.21 4.57 -1.08
CA GLY A 150 -19.30 3.88 -0.38
C GLY A 150 -20.60 3.79 -1.18
N VAL A 151 -20.58 4.13 -2.47
CA VAL A 151 -21.76 4.07 -3.36
C VAL A 151 -22.12 2.63 -3.69
N SER A 152 -21.14 1.79 -3.99
CA SER A 152 -21.34 0.36 -4.31
C SER A 152 -20.16 -0.44 -3.83
N ARG A 153 -20.26 -1.00 -2.61
CA ARG A 153 -19.17 -1.76 -2.00
C ARG A 153 -19.00 -3.14 -2.59
N ASN A 154 -17.76 -3.52 -2.90
CA ASN A 154 -17.41 -4.84 -3.39
C ASN A 154 -15.93 -5.15 -3.12
N TYR A 155 -15.68 -5.99 -2.12
CA TYR A 155 -14.35 -6.44 -1.72
C TYR A 155 -13.56 -7.15 -2.84
N GLU A 156 -14.25 -7.87 -3.75
CA GLU A 156 -13.59 -8.53 -4.88
C GLU A 156 -13.03 -7.50 -5.88
N ILE A 157 -13.77 -6.41 -6.12
CA ILE A 157 -13.31 -5.31 -6.98
C ILE A 157 -12.06 -4.65 -6.38
N THR A 158 -12.07 -4.38 -5.08
CA THR A 158 -10.91 -3.85 -4.36
C THR A 158 -9.71 -4.79 -4.52
N THR A 159 -9.88 -6.08 -4.23
CA THR A 159 -8.83 -7.09 -4.37
C THR A 159 -8.25 -7.14 -5.79
N MET A 160 -9.12 -7.15 -6.82
CA MET A 160 -8.70 -7.18 -8.22
C MET A 160 -7.96 -5.90 -8.63
N ASN A 161 -8.44 -4.73 -8.20
CA ASN A 161 -7.86 -3.44 -8.55
C ASN A 161 -6.47 -3.26 -7.90
N GLU A 162 -6.34 -3.57 -6.61
CA GLU A 162 -5.07 -3.55 -5.88
C GLU A 162 -4.05 -4.55 -6.45
N THR A 163 -4.50 -5.76 -6.79
CA THR A 163 -3.63 -6.78 -7.41
C THR A 163 -3.08 -6.29 -8.74
N LEU A 164 -3.93 -5.72 -9.61
CA LEU A 164 -3.51 -5.21 -10.90
C LEU A 164 -2.54 -4.03 -10.76
N ALA A 165 -2.87 -3.08 -9.88
CA ALA A 165 -2.02 -1.92 -9.62
C ALA A 165 -0.63 -2.35 -9.11
N SER A 166 -0.57 -3.27 -8.15
CA SER A 166 0.69 -3.79 -7.58
C SER A 166 1.53 -4.60 -8.58
N MET A 167 0.89 -5.38 -9.46
CA MET A 167 1.63 -6.12 -10.50
C MET A 167 2.29 -5.16 -11.49
N VAL A 168 1.52 -4.19 -12.00
CA VAL A 168 2.02 -3.23 -12.99
C VAL A 168 3.05 -2.29 -12.36
N SER A 169 2.84 -1.84 -11.13
CA SER A 169 3.77 -0.95 -10.42
C SER A 169 5.15 -1.60 -10.26
N LYS A 170 5.20 -2.85 -9.80
CA LYS A 170 6.45 -3.60 -9.63
C LYS A 170 7.17 -3.89 -10.94
N GLU A 171 6.42 -4.22 -12.00
CA GLU A 171 7.01 -4.48 -13.31
C GLU A 171 7.62 -3.21 -13.92
N ILE A 172 6.84 -2.12 -13.97
CA ILE A 172 7.33 -0.82 -14.47
C ILE A 172 8.45 -0.28 -13.59
N GLY A 173 8.32 -0.39 -12.27
CA GLY A 173 9.33 0.06 -11.32
C GLY A 173 10.65 -0.70 -11.46
N SER A 174 10.60 -2.02 -11.67
CA SER A 174 11.79 -2.82 -11.97
C SER A 174 12.48 -2.37 -13.26
N ILE A 175 11.72 -2.09 -14.33
CA ILE A 175 12.29 -1.58 -15.60
C ILE A 175 12.93 -0.21 -15.41
N VAL A 176 12.27 0.70 -14.67
CA VAL A 176 12.85 2.01 -14.33
C VAL A 176 14.15 1.83 -13.54
N TYR A 177 14.16 0.97 -12.53
CA TYR A 177 15.32 0.76 -11.69
C TYR A 177 16.51 0.20 -12.48
N GLU A 178 16.27 -0.84 -13.29
CA GLU A 178 17.31 -1.47 -14.10
C GLU A 178 17.89 -0.49 -15.14
N LYS A 179 17.03 0.31 -15.77
CA LYS A 179 17.44 1.27 -16.81
C LYS A 179 18.18 2.49 -16.27
N TYR A 180 17.76 3.04 -15.13
CA TYR A 180 18.24 4.32 -14.63
C TYR A 180 19.07 4.24 -13.34
N TYR A 181 19.19 3.06 -12.71
CA TYR A 181 19.84 2.93 -11.40
C TYR A 181 20.65 1.64 -11.21
N SER A 182 20.75 0.76 -12.22
CA SER A 182 21.52 -0.50 -12.14
C SER A 182 22.99 -0.35 -11.75
N TRP A 183 23.62 0.81 -12.02
CA TRP A 183 25.00 1.08 -11.61
C TRP A 183 25.17 1.37 -10.11
N TYR A 184 24.10 1.69 -9.38
CA TYR A 184 24.15 1.88 -7.93
C TYR A 184 24.38 0.55 -7.19
N GLU A 185 23.94 -0.58 -7.73
CA GLU A 185 24.19 -1.91 -7.14
C GLU A 185 25.63 -2.38 -7.32
N ASN A 186 26.29 -2.03 -8.43
CA ASN A 186 27.68 -2.43 -8.70
C ASN A 186 28.73 -1.76 -7.78
N GLY A 187 28.35 -0.73 -7.01
CA GLY A 187 29.23 -0.04 -6.07
C GLY A 187 28.96 -0.35 -4.58
N GLY A 188 27.87 -1.04 -4.28
CA GLY A 188 27.46 -1.37 -2.92
C GLY A 188 27.40 -2.88 -2.76
N ASN A 189 28.38 -3.44 -2.05
CA ASN A 189 28.39 -4.84 -1.64
C ASN A 189 27.12 -5.10 -0.80
N HIS A 190 26.03 -5.52 -1.45
CA HIS A 190 24.88 -6.08 -0.77
C HIS A 190 25.34 -7.41 -0.21
N ASN A 191 25.88 -7.37 1.02
CA ASN A 191 25.66 -8.46 1.93
C ASN A 191 24.14 -8.55 2.10
N GLN A 192 23.47 -9.28 1.21
CA GLN A 192 22.28 -10.00 1.59
C GLN A 192 22.73 -10.86 2.76
N VAL A 193 22.46 -10.37 3.97
CA VAL A 193 22.41 -11.24 5.12
C VAL A 193 21.25 -12.17 4.79
N GLU A 194 21.56 -13.35 4.26
CA GLU A 194 20.69 -14.51 4.35
C GLU A 194 20.43 -14.73 5.85
N GLY A 195 19.41 -14.03 6.33
CA GLY A 195 19.14 -13.83 7.75
C GLY A 195 17.87 -14.55 8.13
N SER A 196 18.06 -15.76 8.66
CA SER A 196 17.06 -16.67 9.24
C SER A 196 16.20 -17.43 8.22
N GLY A 197 16.09 -18.76 8.42
CA GLY A 197 15.15 -19.63 7.69
C GLY A 197 13.67 -19.35 7.98
N PHE A 198 13.36 -18.21 8.60
CA PHE A 198 12.01 -17.76 8.90
C PHE A 198 11.47 -16.94 7.72
N ASP A 199 10.49 -17.51 7.03
CA ASP A 199 9.80 -16.87 5.92
C ASP A 199 8.57 -16.15 6.44
N PHE A 200 8.72 -14.86 6.75
CA PHE A 200 7.64 -14.02 7.28
C PHE A 200 6.39 -14.06 6.40
N ASN A 201 6.54 -14.01 5.07
CA ASN A 201 5.40 -14.00 4.15
C ASN A 201 4.66 -15.34 4.13
N ARG A 202 5.37 -16.46 4.26
CA ARG A 202 4.74 -17.76 4.44
C ARG A 202 4.02 -17.85 5.78
N GLU A 203 4.66 -17.44 6.88
CA GLU A 203 4.04 -17.46 8.21
C GLU A 203 2.76 -16.62 8.24
N MET A 204 2.78 -15.39 7.70
CA MET A 204 1.58 -14.53 7.66
C MET A 204 0.43 -15.14 6.86
N ARG A 205 0.72 -15.85 5.75
CA ARG A 205 -0.28 -16.59 4.97
C ARG A 205 -0.87 -17.76 5.76
N GLU A 206 -0.03 -18.49 6.50
CA GLU A 206 -0.48 -19.59 7.36
C GLU A 206 -1.34 -19.08 8.52
N ILE A 207 -0.96 -17.96 9.15
CA ILE A 207 -1.76 -17.30 10.19
C ILE A 207 -3.12 -16.89 9.61
N ARG A 208 -3.15 -16.19 8.46
CA ARG A 208 -4.41 -15.80 7.82
C ARG A 208 -5.32 -17.01 7.58
N GLY A 209 -4.77 -18.07 6.97
CA GLY A 209 -5.55 -19.28 6.67
C GLY A 209 -6.04 -20.02 7.91
N ALA A 210 -5.37 -19.90 9.06
CA ALA A 210 -5.86 -20.41 10.33
C ALA A 210 -6.97 -19.52 10.92
N VAL A 211 -6.81 -18.20 10.88
CA VAL A 211 -7.84 -17.23 11.31
C VAL A 211 -9.13 -17.42 10.52
N ASP A 212 -9.06 -17.52 9.19
CA ASP A 212 -10.23 -17.78 8.34
C ASP A 212 -10.98 -19.06 8.75
N LYS A 213 -10.28 -20.11 9.18
CA LYS A 213 -10.90 -21.35 9.68
C LYS A 213 -11.63 -21.17 11.01
N TYR A 214 -11.06 -20.40 11.94
CA TYR A 214 -11.73 -20.08 13.20
C TYR A 214 -12.99 -19.23 12.94
N LEU A 215 -12.86 -18.19 12.11
CA LEU A 215 -13.96 -17.30 11.76
C LEU A 215 -15.10 -18.04 11.04
N ALA A 216 -14.77 -18.96 10.12
CA ALA A 216 -15.77 -19.80 9.45
C ALA A 216 -16.58 -20.70 10.41
N ARG A 217 -16.07 -20.97 11.61
CA ARG A 217 -16.76 -21.73 12.67
C ARG A 217 -17.47 -20.82 13.68
N GLY A 218 -17.37 -19.50 13.55
CA GLY A 218 -17.87 -18.54 14.54
C GLY A 218 -16.98 -18.43 15.79
N GLU A 219 -15.77 -18.98 15.77
CA GLU A 219 -14.83 -19.00 16.89
C GLU A 219 -14.01 -17.69 16.95
N ILE A 220 -14.72 -16.56 17.10
CA ILE A 220 -14.12 -15.20 17.00
C ILE A 220 -13.07 -14.97 18.09
N GLU A 221 -13.40 -15.28 19.35
CA GLU A 221 -12.49 -15.05 20.48
C GLU A 221 -11.23 -15.91 20.36
N GLN A 222 -11.38 -17.16 19.88
CA GLN A 222 -10.26 -18.06 19.64
C GLN A 222 -9.37 -17.57 18.48
N ALA A 223 -9.98 -16.99 17.43
CA ALA A 223 -9.23 -16.37 16.35
C ALA A 223 -8.38 -15.20 16.85
N GLU A 224 -8.95 -14.34 17.70
CA GLU A 224 -8.27 -13.17 18.26
C GLU A 224 -7.17 -13.56 19.25
N GLU A 225 -7.42 -14.55 20.11
CA GLU A 225 -6.40 -15.11 21.00
C GLU A 225 -5.24 -15.72 20.20
N PHE A 226 -5.56 -16.47 19.15
CA PHE A 226 -4.56 -17.04 18.24
C PHE A 226 -3.72 -15.95 17.55
N MET A 227 -4.34 -14.86 17.09
CA MET A 227 -3.62 -13.73 16.50
C MET A 227 -2.69 -13.05 17.52
N GLU A 228 -3.11 -12.87 18.77
CA GLU A 228 -2.24 -12.30 19.81
C GLU A 228 -1.05 -13.23 20.13
N GLN A 229 -1.29 -14.54 20.24
CA GLN A 229 -0.20 -15.52 20.42
C GLN A 229 0.80 -15.45 19.25
N LYS A 230 0.29 -15.35 18.01
CA LYS A 230 1.14 -15.24 16.82
C LYS A 230 1.88 -13.91 16.75
N ARG A 231 1.27 -12.80 17.17
CA ARG A 231 1.95 -11.50 17.28
C ARG A 231 3.16 -11.57 18.22
N GLN A 232 3.01 -12.23 19.37
CA GLN A 232 4.11 -12.45 20.31
C GLN A 232 5.19 -13.37 19.75
N TYR A 233 4.79 -14.44 19.05
CA TYR A 233 5.72 -15.32 18.34
C TYR A 233 6.54 -14.55 17.30
N LEU A 234 5.89 -13.74 16.46
CA LEU A 234 6.56 -12.91 15.46
C LEU A 234 7.54 -11.93 16.11
N ALA A 235 7.17 -11.31 17.24
CA ALA A 235 8.08 -10.46 18.00
C ALA A 235 9.31 -11.22 18.52
N SER A 236 9.14 -12.48 18.95
CA SER A 236 10.26 -13.34 19.36
C SER A 236 11.21 -13.71 18.20
N MET A 237 10.70 -13.66 16.97
CA MET A 237 11.46 -13.83 15.73
C MET A 237 12.02 -12.51 15.17
N GLY A 238 11.87 -11.39 15.89
CA GLY A 238 12.36 -10.07 15.49
C GLY A 238 11.39 -9.26 14.61
N HIS A 239 10.18 -9.75 14.37
CA HIS A 239 9.15 -9.09 13.58
C HIS A 239 8.10 -8.45 14.50
N TYR A 240 8.26 -7.15 14.75
CA TYR A 240 7.39 -6.40 15.65
C TYR A 240 6.13 -5.90 14.92
N ILE A 241 4.98 -6.46 15.28
CA ILE A 241 3.66 -5.99 14.86
C ILE A 241 2.95 -5.39 16.07
N ARG A 242 2.51 -4.14 15.96
CA ARG A 242 1.82 -3.41 17.04
C ARG A 242 0.50 -4.09 17.41
N LYS A 243 -0.34 -4.37 16.41
CA LYS A 243 -1.67 -4.95 16.57
C LYS A 243 -1.94 -5.91 15.41
N LEU A 244 -2.23 -7.17 15.73
CA LEU A 244 -2.57 -8.21 14.76
C LEU A 244 -4.01 -8.63 14.98
N ASN A 245 -4.91 -8.23 14.08
CA ASN A 245 -6.35 -8.50 14.14
C ASN A 245 -6.94 -8.62 12.73
N GLN A 246 -8.27 -8.73 12.63
CA GLN A 246 -8.98 -8.81 11.34
C GLN A 246 -8.70 -7.58 10.47
N ALA A 247 -8.66 -6.38 11.05
CA ALA A 247 -8.34 -5.14 10.32
C ALA A 247 -6.92 -5.13 9.76
N TYR A 248 -5.95 -5.71 10.48
CA TYR A 248 -4.60 -5.93 9.96
C TYR A 248 -4.61 -6.78 8.70
N PHE A 249 -5.28 -7.94 8.73
CA PHE A 249 -5.34 -8.83 7.57
C PHE A 249 -6.22 -8.28 6.44
N ALA A 250 -7.23 -7.48 6.75
CA ALA A 250 -8.07 -6.83 5.77
C ALA A 250 -7.30 -5.78 4.95
N PHE A 251 -6.26 -5.16 5.53
CA PHE A 251 -5.44 -4.16 4.85
C PHE A 251 -4.15 -4.73 4.25
N HIS A 252 -3.46 -5.63 4.97
CA HIS A 252 -2.14 -6.12 4.56
C HIS A 252 -2.15 -7.46 3.81
N GLY A 253 -3.29 -8.16 3.75
CA GLY A 253 -3.33 -9.57 3.37
C GLY A 253 -4.23 -9.92 2.21
#